data_AF-A0A2G6PVN3-F1
#
_entry.id   AF-A0A2G6PVN3-F1
#
_cell.length_a   1.000
_cell.length_b   1.000
_cell.length_c   1.000
_cell.angle_alpha   90.00
_cell.angle_beta   90.00
_cell.angle_gamma   90.00
#
_symmetry.space_group_name_H-M   'P 1'
#
loop_
_entity.id
_entity.type
_entity.pdbx_description
1 polymer ?
#
loop_
_entity_poly.entity_id
_entity_poly.type
_entity_poly.pdbx_seq_one_letter_code
_entity_poly.pdbx_strand_id
1 'polypeptide(L)'
;MGLNKLVQSRFYKGFMAKLYGWGAAIVIVGALFKITHISGANEMLFIGMLTEAIIFFFSAFEPPHVEPDWSLVYPELAGMYHGKSKGKGKGEKAATGASPVKELDKMLENAKIDSKLIEDLGKGLTNLSNTTNTLADVSNAKVAGDKLAKSMNTASESADKLSKAYQDTAASMNKDLAGTESFLKNVQEAAKAAGNLSETYQKAAQAVTHKNKAYDETFEKLTKNLAALNTVYEMQLKNSDSQSKVASQMGNALDAFMKNMKESIATTENYKQQADALTKNVAALNTVYGNMLAAMNVKAK
;
A
#
# COMPACT_ATOMS: atom_id res chain seq x y z
N MET A 1 28.67 -35.54 24.95
CA MET A 1 29.20 -34.67 23.87
C MET A 1 28.07 -34.42 22.89
N GLY A 2 27.50 -33.22 22.89
CA GLY A 2 26.13 -32.98 22.38
C GLY A 2 26.02 -32.82 20.86
N LEU A 3 24.87 -33.25 20.32
CA LEU A 3 24.41 -33.12 18.94
C LEU A 3 24.65 -31.71 18.36
N ASN A 4 24.56 -30.67 19.20
CA ASN A 4 24.80 -29.28 18.81
C ASN A 4 26.21 -29.00 18.24
N LYS A 5 27.26 -29.71 18.67
CA LYS A 5 28.59 -29.55 18.07
C LYS A 5 28.71 -30.21 16.69
N LEU A 6 27.94 -31.27 16.44
CA LEU A 6 27.94 -31.98 15.17
C LEU A 6 27.27 -31.16 14.07
N VAL A 7 26.11 -30.56 14.40
CA VAL A 7 25.31 -29.70 13.50
C VAL A 7 25.99 -28.36 13.23
N GLN A 8 26.78 -27.83 14.18
CA GLN A 8 27.54 -26.60 13.98
C GLN A 8 28.88 -26.79 13.24
N SER A 9 29.27 -28.02 12.92
CA SER A 9 30.52 -28.29 12.20
C SER A 9 30.48 -27.75 10.76
N ARG A 10 31.63 -27.25 10.27
CA ARG A 10 31.76 -26.76 8.87
C ARG A 10 31.41 -27.85 7.86
N PHE A 11 31.67 -29.11 8.21
CA PHE A 11 31.32 -30.26 7.40
C PHE A 11 29.80 -30.46 7.29
N TYR A 12 29.07 -30.41 8.40
CA TYR A 12 27.61 -30.55 8.42
C TYR A 12 26.90 -29.43 7.65
N LYS A 13 27.35 -28.18 7.80
CA LYS A 13 26.80 -27.03 7.04
C LYS A 13 27.05 -27.19 5.53
N GLY A 14 28.23 -27.64 5.13
CA GLY A 14 28.55 -27.90 3.72
C GLY A 14 27.78 -29.09 3.15
N PHE A 15 27.51 -30.11 3.97
CA PHE A 15 26.67 -31.23 3.61
C PHE A 15 25.20 -30.81 3.44
N MET A 16 24.65 -30.03 4.37
CA MET A 16 23.26 -29.53 4.30
C MET A 16 23.04 -28.63 3.08
N ALA A 17 23.96 -27.73 2.77
CA ALA A 17 23.87 -26.90 1.56
C ALA A 17 23.77 -27.75 0.26
N LYS A 18 24.48 -28.87 0.18
CA LYS A 18 24.39 -29.81 -0.95
C LYS A 18 23.10 -30.62 -0.93
N LEU A 19 22.65 -31.02 0.25
CA LEU A 19 21.40 -31.78 0.45
C LEU A 19 20.17 -30.96 0.04
N TYR A 20 20.13 -29.66 0.37
CA TYR A 20 19.11 -28.72 -0.12
C TYR A 20 19.14 -28.62 -1.66
N GLY A 21 20.32 -28.46 -2.25
CA GLY A 21 20.46 -28.35 -3.71
C GLY A 21 20.02 -29.61 -4.47
N TRP A 22 20.41 -30.79 -3.99
CA TRP A 22 20.01 -32.06 -4.60
C TRP A 22 18.51 -32.35 -4.44
N GLY A 23 17.95 -32.07 -3.26
CA GLY A 23 16.53 -32.29 -3.04
C GLY A 23 15.65 -31.32 -3.82
N ALA A 24 16.01 -30.03 -3.88
CA ALA A 24 15.31 -29.06 -4.71
C ALA A 24 15.31 -29.46 -6.19
N ALA A 25 16.41 -30.02 -6.70
CA ALA A 25 16.47 -30.53 -8.07
C ALA A 25 15.48 -31.68 -8.31
N ILE A 26 15.39 -32.64 -7.38
CA ILE A 26 14.45 -33.78 -7.49
C ILE A 26 12.99 -33.29 -7.44
N VAL A 27 12.67 -32.31 -6.58
CA VAL A 27 11.34 -31.70 -6.48
C VAL A 27 10.97 -30.97 -7.77
N ILE A 28 11.89 -30.17 -8.32
CA ILE A 28 11.64 -29.43 -9.57
C ILE A 28 11.41 -30.39 -10.74
N VAL A 29 12.16 -31.50 -10.83
CA VAL A 29 11.94 -32.52 -11.86
C VAL A 29 10.57 -33.20 -11.68
N GLY A 30 10.15 -33.49 -10.44
CA GLY A 30 8.82 -34.03 -10.16
C GLY A 30 7.68 -33.07 -10.53
N ALA A 31 7.83 -31.78 -10.22
CA ALA A 31 6.88 -30.75 -10.63
C ALA A 31 6.84 -30.59 -12.16
N LEU A 32 8.00 -30.63 -12.83
CA LEU A 32 8.10 -30.56 -14.29
C LEU A 32 7.33 -31.71 -14.94
N PHE A 33 7.52 -32.95 -14.48
CA PHE A 33 6.81 -34.12 -15.00
C PHE A 33 5.29 -33.99 -14.82
N LYS A 34 4.84 -33.42 -13.69
CA LYS A 34 3.43 -33.16 -13.43
C LYS A 34 2.83 -32.15 -14.40
N ILE A 35 3.57 -31.10 -14.76
CA ILE A 35 3.11 -30.06 -15.68
C ILE A 35 3.14 -30.52 -17.14
N THR A 36 4.14 -31.31 -17.53
CA THR A 36 4.28 -31.83 -18.91
C THR A 36 3.48 -33.10 -19.19
N HIS A 37 2.77 -33.65 -18.18
CA HIS A 37 1.90 -34.83 -18.31
C HIS A 37 2.62 -36.07 -18.87
N ILE A 38 3.90 -36.25 -18.51
CA ILE A 38 4.67 -37.44 -18.89
C ILE A 38 4.16 -38.66 -18.10
N SER A 39 4.14 -39.84 -18.72
CA SER A 39 3.77 -41.09 -18.03
C SER A 39 4.69 -41.34 -16.82
N GLY A 40 4.11 -41.60 -15.64
CA GLY A 40 4.86 -41.72 -14.38
C GLY A 40 4.99 -40.40 -13.58
N ALA A 41 4.28 -39.35 -13.98
CA ALA A 41 4.37 -38.03 -13.33
C ALA A 41 3.92 -38.02 -11.85
N ASN A 42 2.94 -38.86 -11.49
CA ASN A 42 2.46 -38.90 -10.10
C ASN A 42 3.49 -39.56 -9.18
N GLU A 43 4.15 -40.61 -9.66
CA GLU A 43 5.20 -41.34 -8.97
C GLU A 43 6.44 -40.45 -8.78
N MET A 44 6.85 -39.73 -9.82
CA MET A 44 7.98 -38.79 -9.73
C MET A 44 7.68 -37.60 -8.80
N LEU A 45 6.45 -37.07 -8.84
CA LEU A 45 6.03 -36.00 -7.92
C LEU A 45 5.98 -36.50 -6.47
N PHE A 46 5.51 -37.72 -6.24
CA PHE A 46 5.50 -38.34 -4.92
C PHE A 46 6.92 -38.47 -4.35
N ILE A 47 7.88 -38.92 -5.17
CA ILE A 47 9.30 -38.99 -4.78
C ILE A 47 9.86 -37.60 -4.47
N GLY A 48 9.54 -36.58 -5.29
CA GLY A 48 9.93 -35.20 -5.04
C GLY A 48 9.42 -34.68 -3.70
N MET A 49 8.12 -34.79 -3.45
CA MET A 49 7.51 -34.35 -2.20
C MET A 49 8.02 -35.11 -0.97
N LEU A 50 8.30 -36.42 -1.10
CA LEU A 50 8.90 -37.22 -0.03
C LEU A 50 10.33 -36.77 0.28
N THR A 51 11.10 -36.42 -0.76
CA THR A 51 12.46 -35.89 -0.61
C THR A 51 12.43 -34.55 0.13
N GLU A 52 11.49 -33.67 -0.20
CA GLU A 52 11.29 -32.39 0.48
C GLU A 52 10.93 -32.57 1.96
N ALA A 53 10.06 -33.52 2.28
CA ALA A 53 9.70 -33.83 3.66
C ALA A 53 10.91 -34.29 4.51
N ILE A 54 11.82 -35.07 3.92
CA ILE A 54 13.05 -35.50 4.59
C ILE A 54 13.99 -34.31 4.82
N ILE A 55 14.15 -33.42 3.84
CA ILE A 55 14.98 -32.21 3.99
C ILE A 55 14.43 -31.31 5.09
N PHE A 56 13.12 -31.08 5.13
CA PHE A 56 12.48 -30.28 6.17
C PHE A 56 12.65 -30.87 7.57
N PHE A 57 12.62 -32.21 7.67
CA PHE A 57 12.90 -32.87 8.94
C PHE A 57 14.32 -32.59 9.42
N PHE A 58 15.31 -32.60 8.51
CA PHE A 58 16.70 -32.33 8.86
C PHE A 58 17.01 -30.83 9.06
N SER A 59 16.31 -29.93 8.38
CA SER A 59 16.46 -28.48 8.55
C SER A 59 16.03 -27.99 9.93
N ALA A 60 15.09 -28.69 10.58
CA ALA A 60 14.66 -28.41 11.95
C ALA A 60 15.79 -28.54 12.99
N PHE A 61 16.88 -29.24 12.65
CA PHE A 61 18.05 -29.36 13.51
C PHE A 61 19.10 -28.26 13.26
N GLU A 62 18.93 -27.39 12.26
CA GLU A 62 19.86 -26.27 12.03
C GLU A 62 19.64 -25.15 13.07
N PRO A 63 20.73 -24.54 13.58
CA PRO A 63 20.62 -23.42 14.50
C PRO A 63 19.93 -22.23 13.82
N PRO A 64 19.06 -21.48 14.53
CA PRO A 64 18.32 -20.37 13.96
C PRO A 64 19.26 -19.34 13.34
N HIS A 65 19.00 -18.96 12.09
CA HIS A 65 19.76 -17.92 11.40
C HIS A 65 19.64 -16.60 12.17
N VAL A 66 20.78 -16.05 12.59
CA VAL A 66 20.84 -14.72 13.19
C VAL A 66 20.71 -13.71 12.05
N GLU A 67 19.55 -13.07 11.93
CA GLU A 67 19.36 -12.01 10.95
C GLU A 67 20.27 -10.82 11.32
N PRO A 68 20.97 -10.23 10.34
CA PRO A 68 21.73 -9.00 10.56
C PRO A 68 20.84 -7.89 11.12
N ASP A 69 21.33 -7.16 12.11
CA ASP A 69 20.56 -6.11 12.78
C ASP A 69 20.44 -4.86 11.89
N TRP A 70 19.36 -4.83 11.09
CA TRP A 70 19.05 -3.73 10.17
C TRP A 70 18.76 -2.39 10.90
N SER A 71 18.61 -2.40 12.22
CA SER A 71 18.42 -1.19 13.02
C SER A 71 19.65 -0.28 13.08
N LEU A 72 20.84 -0.80 12.75
CA LEU A 72 22.04 0.02 12.58
C LEU A 72 21.98 0.95 11.35
N VAL A 73 21.14 0.63 10.35
CA VAL A 73 21.11 1.32 9.06
C VAL A 73 19.84 2.17 8.87
N TYR A 74 18.71 1.75 9.45
CA TYR A 74 17.43 2.48 9.36
C TYR A 74 16.78 2.63 10.75
N PRO A 75 17.01 3.77 11.43
CA PRO A 75 16.47 3.99 12.77
C PRO A 75 14.95 4.11 12.82
N GLU A 76 14.27 4.38 11.69
CA GLU A 76 12.79 4.46 11.65
C GLU A 76 12.07 3.11 11.77
N LEU A 77 12.79 1.98 11.68
CA LEU A 77 12.26 0.64 11.95
C LEU A 77 12.57 0.17 13.38
N ALA A 78 13.35 0.95 14.14
CA ALA A 78 13.67 0.66 15.54
C ALA A 78 12.42 0.87 16.40
N GLY A 79 11.72 -0.24 16.69
CA GLY A 79 10.51 -0.24 17.51
C GLY A 79 9.38 -1.10 16.96
N MET A 80 9.38 -1.45 15.67
CA MET A 80 8.36 -2.34 15.10
C MET A 80 8.70 -3.85 15.23
N TYR A 81 9.92 -4.19 15.64
CA TYR A 81 10.38 -5.59 15.73
C TYR A 81 10.55 -6.13 17.17
N HIS A 82 10.22 -5.34 18.20
CA HIS A 82 10.31 -5.79 19.58
C HIS A 82 8.97 -6.25 20.14
N GLY A 83 8.58 -7.47 19.74
CA GLY A 83 7.67 -8.30 20.52
C GLY A 83 8.35 -8.80 21.79
N LYS A 84 8.12 -8.10 22.91
CA LYS A 84 8.27 -8.53 24.31
C LYS A 84 9.63 -9.12 24.78
N SER A 85 10.38 -8.22 25.43
CA SER A 85 10.92 -8.30 26.80
C SER A 85 11.75 -9.51 27.28
N LYS A 86 12.96 -9.20 27.78
CA LYS A 86 13.74 -10.03 28.71
C LYS A 86 13.01 -10.18 30.06
N GLY A 87 13.00 -11.39 30.63
CA GLY A 87 12.68 -11.60 32.05
C GLY A 87 12.58 -13.08 32.45
N LYS A 88 13.42 -13.51 33.40
CA LYS A 88 13.53 -14.87 33.97
C LYS A 88 12.24 -15.31 34.72
N GLY A 89 11.97 -16.62 34.72
CA GLY A 89 11.45 -17.33 35.90
C GLY A 89 10.17 -18.17 35.74
N LYS A 90 10.35 -19.51 35.82
CA LYS A 90 9.47 -20.58 36.35
C LYS A 90 8.00 -20.70 35.87
N GLY A 91 7.73 -21.87 35.28
CA GLY A 91 6.74 -22.82 35.78
C GLY A 91 5.32 -22.76 35.18
N GLU A 92 4.99 -23.82 34.43
CA GLU A 92 3.63 -24.36 34.21
C GLU A 92 2.64 -23.50 33.41
N LYS A 93 1.86 -23.99 32.44
CA LYS A 93 1.50 -25.34 31.98
C LYS A 93 1.23 -25.26 30.46
N ALA A 94 1.68 -26.30 29.75
CA ALA A 94 1.30 -26.55 28.37
C ALA A 94 -0.21 -26.81 28.28
N ALA A 95 -0.90 -26.08 27.41
CA ALA A 95 -2.21 -26.46 26.89
C ALA A 95 -2.12 -26.41 25.37
N THR A 96 -1.89 -27.60 24.80
CA THR A 96 -2.38 -28.09 23.50
C THR A 96 -2.43 -27.07 22.37
N GLY A 97 -1.42 -27.13 21.50
CA GLY A 97 -1.46 -26.51 20.18
C GLY A 97 -2.73 -26.92 19.44
N ALA A 98 -3.59 -25.95 19.19
CA ALA A 98 -4.66 -26.09 18.23
C ALA A 98 -3.99 -26.19 16.85
N SER A 99 -4.19 -27.32 16.18
CA SER A 99 -3.93 -27.44 14.74
C SER A 99 -4.56 -26.24 14.02
N PRO A 100 -3.91 -25.65 13.00
CA PRO A 100 -4.46 -24.53 12.21
C PRO A 100 -5.90 -24.76 11.73
N VAL A 101 -6.33 -26.02 11.60
CA VAL A 101 -7.70 -26.42 11.27
C VAL A 101 -8.70 -26.13 12.41
N LYS A 102 -8.33 -26.30 13.67
CA LYS A 102 -9.16 -25.95 14.83
C LYS A 102 -9.29 -24.44 15.02
N GLU A 103 -8.31 -23.67 14.57
CA GLU A 103 -8.35 -22.21 14.59
C GLU A 103 -9.21 -21.69 13.43
N LEU A 104 -9.19 -22.37 12.27
CA LEU A 104 -10.13 -22.15 11.17
C LEU A 104 -11.58 -22.50 11.57
N ASP A 105 -11.81 -23.64 12.23
CA ASP A 105 -13.12 -24.05 12.76
C ASP A 105 -13.62 -23.07 13.82
N LYS A 106 -12.74 -22.59 14.71
CA LYS A 106 -13.08 -21.51 15.67
C LYS A 106 -13.35 -20.18 14.98
N MET A 107 -12.70 -19.88 13.87
CA MET A 107 -12.97 -18.66 13.09
C MET A 107 -14.32 -18.76 12.36
N LEU A 108 -14.68 -19.94 11.85
CA LEU A 108 -15.97 -20.22 11.24
C LEU A 108 -17.12 -20.21 12.27
N GLU A 109 -16.91 -20.74 13.47
CA GLU A 109 -17.88 -20.74 14.57
C GLU A 109 -18.06 -19.34 15.19
N ASN A 110 -16.97 -18.58 15.38
CA ASN A 110 -17.02 -17.23 15.94
C ASN A 110 -17.46 -16.15 14.95
N ALA A 111 -17.29 -16.36 13.64
CA ALA A 111 -17.71 -15.39 12.64
C ALA A 111 -19.22 -15.26 12.52
N LYS A 112 -20.01 -16.15 13.15
CA LYS A 112 -21.47 -16.30 12.98
C LYS A 112 -21.83 -16.06 11.52
N ILE A 113 -21.79 -17.11 10.69
CA ILE A 113 -22.23 -17.05 9.30
C ILE A 113 -23.69 -16.56 9.28
N ASP A 114 -23.83 -15.25 9.24
CA ASP A 114 -25.08 -14.53 9.19
C ASP A 114 -25.62 -14.74 7.77
N SER A 115 -26.93 -14.84 7.63
CA SER A 115 -27.57 -14.94 6.31
C SER A 115 -27.09 -13.82 5.39
N LYS A 116 -26.69 -12.68 5.96
CA LYS A 116 -26.05 -11.55 5.27
C LYS A 116 -24.68 -11.84 4.68
N LEU A 117 -23.82 -12.63 5.34
CA LEU A 117 -22.51 -13.04 4.80
C LEU A 117 -22.66 -14.01 3.63
N ILE A 118 -23.64 -14.91 3.71
CA ILE A 118 -24.01 -15.79 2.60
C ILE A 118 -24.61 -14.98 1.44
N GLU A 119 -25.43 -13.98 1.74
CA GLU A 119 -25.97 -13.04 0.76
C GLU A 119 -24.88 -12.20 0.10
N ASP A 120 -23.91 -11.71 0.86
CA ASP A 120 -22.77 -10.92 0.36
C ASP A 120 -21.80 -11.79 -0.46
N LEU A 121 -21.58 -13.04 -0.07
CA LEU A 121 -20.85 -14.03 -0.87
C LEU A 121 -21.63 -14.39 -2.15
N GLY A 122 -22.95 -14.54 -2.05
CA GLY A 122 -23.85 -14.75 -3.19
C GLY A 122 -23.81 -13.58 -4.16
N LYS A 123 -23.80 -12.34 -3.66
CA LYS A 123 -23.58 -11.12 -4.46
C LYS A 123 -22.18 -11.11 -5.08
N GLY A 124 -21.15 -11.55 -4.35
CA GLY A 124 -19.79 -11.69 -4.87
C GLY A 124 -19.67 -12.69 -6.02
N LEU A 125 -20.28 -13.88 -5.87
CA LEU A 125 -20.35 -14.91 -6.90
C LEU A 125 -21.22 -14.48 -8.08
N THR A 126 -22.31 -13.75 -7.83
CA THR A 126 -23.17 -13.17 -8.89
C THR A 126 -22.42 -12.09 -9.66
N ASN A 127 -21.65 -11.23 -8.97
CA ASN A 127 -20.79 -10.23 -9.59
C ASN A 127 -19.66 -10.87 -10.39
N LEU A 128 -19.09 -11.97 -9.91
CA LEU A 128 -18.09 -12.73 -10.64
C LEU A 128 -18.70 -13.40 -11.88
N SER A 129 -19.86 -14.04 -11.75
CA SER A 129 -20.59 -14.63 -12.88
C SER A 129 -20.99 -13.58 -13.90
N ASN A 130 -21.44 -12.39 -13.47
CA ASN A 130 -21.73 -11.26 -14.34
C ASN A 130 -20.45 -10.75 -15.02
N THR A 131 -19.32 -10.72 -14.30
CA THR A 131 -18.02 -10.36 -14.87
C THR A 131 -17.59 -11.38 -15.93
N THR A 132 -17.76 -12.68 -15.68
CA THR A 132 -17.47 -13.77 -16.63
C THR A 132 -18.42 -13.77 -17.83
N ASN A 133 -19.70 -13.45 -17.64
CA ASN A 133 -20.67 -13.27 -18.73
C ASN A 133 -20.30 -12.03 -19.57
N THR A 134 -19.90 -10.91 -18.95
CA THR A 134 -19.34 -9.76 -19.69
C THR A 134 -18.00 -10.06 -20.35
N LEU A 135 -17.30 -11.12 -19.92
CA LEU A 135 -16.07 -11.63 -20.55
C LEU A 135 -16.39 -12.58 -21.73
N ALA A 136 -17.55 -13.23 -21.73
CA ALA A 136 -18.07 -13.91 -22.91
C ALA A 136 -18.50 -12.89 -23.99
N ASP A 137 -18.99 -11.71 -23.59
CA ASP A 137 -19.30 -10.57 -24.48
C ASP A 137 -18.06 -9.81 -25.00
N VAL A 138 -16.86 -10.11 -24.49
CA VAL A 138 -15.58 -9.48 -24.92
C VAL A 138 -15.15 -9.87 -26.34
N SER A 139 -15.85 -10.81 -26.99
CA SER A 139 -15.60 -11.15 -28.40
C SER A 139 -15.83 -9.97 -29.37
N ASN A 140 -16.44 -8.86 -28.93
CA ASN A 140 -16.57 -7.63 -29.72
C ASN A 140 -15.61 -6.55 -29.21
N ALA A 141 -14.55 -6.26 -29.96
CA ALA A 141 -13.60 -5.16 -29.70
C ALA A 141 -14.28 -3.79 -29.42
N LYS A 142 -15.51 -3.62 -29.93
CA LYS A 142 -16.40 -2.47 -29.68
C LYS A 142 -16.83 -2.32 -28.21
N VAL A 143 -17.17 -3.42 -27.54
CA VAL A 143 -17.63 -3.44 -26.13
C VAL A 143 -16.47 -3.12 -25.18
N ALA A 144 -15.26 -3.61 -25.49
CA ALA A 144 -14.06 -3.26 -24.75
C ALA A 144 -13.70 -1.76 -24.87
N GLY A 145 -13.86 -1.18 -26.07
CA GLY A 145 -13.68 0.26 -26.30
C GLY A 145 -14.67 1.12 -25.51
N ASP A 146 -15.96 0.75 -25.51
CA ASP A 146 -16.99 1.48 -24.76
C ASP A 146 -16.78 1.41 -23.24
N LYS A 147 -16.35 0.26 -22.72
CA LYS A 147 -16.04 0.07 -21.28
C LYS A 147 -14.80 0.83 -20.85
N LEU A 148 -13.76 0.88 -21.70
CA LEU A 148 -12.55 1.68 -21.46
C LEU A 148 -12.88 3.17 -21.45
N ALA A 149 -13.62 3.66 -22.45
CA ALA A 149 -14.04 5.06 -22.52
C ALA A 149 -14.90 5.47 -21.31
N LYS A 150 -15.81 4.60 -20.87
CA LYS A 150 -16.62 4.84 -19.66
C LYS A 150 -15.78 4.89 -18.38
N SER A 151 -14.86 3.93 -18.21
CA SER A 151 -13.96 3.88 -17.04
C SER A 151 -13.03 5.09 -16.99
N MET A 152 -12.53 5.51 -18.15
CA MET A 152 -11.78 6.76 -18.29
C MET A 152 -12.63 7.95 -17.88
N ASN A 153 -13.85 8.13 -18.42
CA ASN A 153 -14.73 9.23 -18.02
C ASN A 153 -14.97 9.30 -16.50
N THR A 154 -15.20 8.16 -15.84
CA THR A 154 -15.35 8.11 -14.37
C THR A 154 -14.06 8.47 -13.63
N ALA A 155 -12.89 8.04 -14.11
CA ALA A 155 -11.60 8.44 -13.56
C ALA A 155 -11.37 9.95 -13.72
N SER A 156 -11.78 10.52 -14.86
CA SER A 156 -11.76 11.95 -15.15
C SER A 156 -12.60 12.73 -14.13
N GLU A 157 -13.86 12.34 -13.92
CA GLU A 157 -14.73 13.00 -12.94
C GLU A 157 -14.18 12.92 -11.51
N SER A 158 -13.54 11.81 -11.17
CA SER A 158 -12.91 11.62 -9.85
C SER A 158 -11.68 12.51 -9.68
N ALA A 159 -10.85 12.63 -10.71
CA ALA A 159 -9.69 13.53 -10.72
C ALA A 159 -10.11 15.01 -10.72
N ASP A 160 -11.23 15.38 -11.35
CA ASP A 160 -11.79 16.74 -11.28
C ASP A 160 -12.26 17.10 -9.86
N LYS A 161 -12.96 16.18 -9.20
CA LYS A 161 -13.37 16.35 -7.79
C LYS A 161 -12.16 16.47 -6.86
N LEU A 162 -11.13 15.66 -7.10
CA LEU A 162 -9.89 15.69 -6.31
C LEU A 162 -9.12 17.00 -6.54
N SER A 163 -9.02 17.46 -7.79
CA SER A 163 -8.39 18.74 -8.14
C SER A 163 -9.06 19.91 -7.41
N LYS A 164 -10.40 19.97 -7.45
CA LYS A 164 -11.18 20.97 -6.69
C LYS A 164 -10.93 20.90 -5.19
N ALA A 165 -10.95 19.70 -4.60
CA ALA A 165 -10.68 19.55 -3.17
C ALA A 165 -9.27 20.03 -2.78
N TYR A 166 -8.26 19.80 -3.62
CA TYR A 166 -6.91 20.32 -3.39
C TYR A 166 -6.82 21.84 -3.55
N GLN A 167 -7.53 22.42 -4.52
CA GLN A 167 -7.61 23.87 -4.69
C GLN A 167 -8.29 24.55 -3.49
N ASP A 168 -9.42 24.00 -3.03
CA ASP A 168 -10.15 24.48 -1.85
C ASP A 168 -9.33 24.36 -0.57
N THR A 169 -8.56 23.27 -0.44
CA THR A 169 -7.64 23.06 0.68
C THR A 169 -6.49 24.07 0.65
N ALA A 170 -5.89 24.32 -0.52
CA ALA A 170 -4.83 25.32 -0.66
C ALA A 170 -5.35 26.74 -0.34
N ALA A 171 -6.56 27.08 -0.79
CA ALA A 171 -7.20 28.35 -0.48
C ALA A 171 -7.46 28.51 1.03
N SER A 172 -8.01 27.48 1.67
CA SER A 172 -8.24 27.47 3.12
C SER A 172 -6.93 27.55 3.91
N MET A 173 -5.89 26.81 3.52
CA MET A 173 -4.56 26.88 4.14
C MET A 173 -3.95 28.27 4.04
N ASN A 174 -4.06 28.93 2.88
CA ASN A 174 -3.55 30.30 2.71
C ASN A 174 -4.29 31.30 3.61
N LYS A 175 -5.60 31.10 3.82
CA LYS A 175 -6.38 31.92 4.75
C LYS A 175 -5.98 31.68 6.21
N ASP A 176 -5.77 30.43 6.60
CA ASP A 176 -5.29 30.06 7.94
C ASP A 176 -3.87 30.54 8.20
N LEU A 177 -2.99 30.51 7.20
CA LEU A 177 -1.65 31.08 7.24
C LEU A 177 -1.70 32.58 7.54
N ALA A 178 -2.50 33.35 6.78
CA ALA A 178 -2.66 34.79 7.01
C ALA A 178 -3.26 35.11 8.39
N GLY A 179 -4.24 34.31 8.84
CA GLY A 179 -4.82 34.43 10.18
C GLY A 179 -3.80 34.18 11.29
N THR A 180 -3.01 33.11 11.14
CA THR A 180 -1.97 32.71 12.10
C THR A 180 -0.85 33.76 12.18
N GLU A 181 -0.42 34.31 11.05
CA GLU A 181 0.58 35.38 11.01
C GLU A 181 0.09 36.65 11.75
N SER A 182 -1.18 37.04 11.55
CA SER A 182 -1.78 38.17 12.28
C SER A 182 -1.88 37.92 13.79
N PHE A 183 -2.24 36.71 14.20
CA PHE A 183 -2.30 36.32 15.61
C PHE A 183 -0.91 36.33 16.25
N LEU A 184 0.10 35.81 15.57
CA LEU A 184 1.49 35.83 16.02
C LEU A 184 1.96 37.27 16.29
N LYS A 185 1.67 38.18 15.36
CA LYS A 185 1.97 39.60 15.52
C LYS A 185 1.28 40.20 16.74
N ASN A 186 -0.02 39.92 16.93
CA ASN A 186 -0.78 40.41 18.09
C ASN A 186 -0.25 39.85 19.41
N VAL A 187 0.12 38.57 19.47
CA VAL A 187 0.73 37.95 20.66
C VAL A 187 2.10 38.58 20.96
N GLN A 188 2.90 38.85 19.92
CA GLN A 188 4.20 39.47 20.07
C GLN A 188 4.09 40.93 20.56
N GLU A 189 3.11 41.68 20.07
CA GLU A 189 2.79 43.03 20.55
C GLU A 189 2.27 43.01 22.00
N ALA A 190 1.40 42.07 22.36
CA ALA A 190 0.93 41.89 23.73
C ALA A 190 2.07 41.52 24.69
N ALA A 191 2.98 40.64 24.27
CA ALA A 191 4.18 40.29 25.03
C ALA A 191 5.08 41.51 25.28
N LYS A 192 5.30 42.36 24.27
CA LYS A 192 6.04 43.61 24.42
C LYS A 192 5.34 44.57 25.39
N ALA A 193 4.02 44.74 25.27
CA ALA A 193 3.25 45.59 26.18
C ALA A 193 3.31 45.09 27.64
N ALA A 194 3.20 43.77 27.84
CA ALA A 194 3.37 43.14 29.15
C ALA A 194 4.79 43.34 29.70
N GLY A 195 5.81 43.29 28.85
CA GLY A 195 7.19 43.60 29.23
C GLY A 195 7.37 45.03 29.70
N ASN A 196 6.85 46.00 28.95
CA ASN A 196 6.88 47.42 29.33
C ASN A 196 6.13 47.67 30.65
N LEU A 197 4.98 47.02 30.84
CA LEU A 197 4.21 47.14 32.08
C LEU A 197 4.97 46.56 33.27
N SER A 198 5.59 45.38 33.09
CA SER A 198 6.44 44.74 34.10
C SER A 198 7.60 45.66 34.49
N GLU A 199 8.31 46.22 33.52
CA GLU A 199 9.42 47.15 33.77
C GLU A 199 8.96 48.40 34.54
N THR A 200 7.80 48.94 34.19
CA THR A 200 7.21 50.12 34.86
C THR A 200 6.82 49.80 36.31
N TYR A 201 6.21 48.64 36.54
CA TYR A 201 5.89 48.16 37.88
C TYR A 201 7.14 47.85 38.71
N GLN A 202 8.19 47.32 38.10
CA GLN A 202 9.45 47.03 38.78
C GLN A 202 10.13 48.34 39.21
N LYS A 203 10.11 49.36 38.36
CA LYS A 203 10.57 50.73 38.70
C LYS A 203 9.74 51.33 39.83
N ALA A 204 8.41 51.18 39.80
CA ALA A 204 7.53 51.64 40.86
C ALA A 204 7.74 50.89 42.20
N ALA A 205 7.91 49.56 42.16
CA ALA A 205 8.18 48.74 43.35
C ALA A 205 9.57 49.03 43.95
N GLN A 206 10.58 49.26 43.10
CA GLN A 206 11.90 49.73 43.56
C GLN A 206 11.81 51.10 44.23
N ALA A 207 10.91 51.98 43.76
CA ALA A 207 10.64 53.26 44.41
C ALA A 207 9.89 53.15 45.76
N VAL A 208 9.25 52.00 46.05
CA VAL A 208 8.33 51.83 47.20
C VAL A 208 8.84 50.84 48.28
N THR A 209 10.00 50.18 48.09
CA THR A 209 10.71 49.22 49.00
C THR A 209 10.52 47.71 48.72
N HIS A 210 11.65 46.99 48.78
CA HIS A 210 11.93 45.55 48.62
C HIS A 210 11.74 44.85 47.24
N LYS A 211 12.88 44.43 46.66
CA LYS A 211 13.00 43.59 45.44
C LYS A 211 12.27 42.25 45.60
N ASN A 212 11.26 41.99 44.78
CA ASN A 212 10.43 40.78 44.85
C ASN A 212 10.91 39.73 43.81
N LYS A 213 11.86 38.86 44.20
CA LYS A 213 12.52 37.86 43.31
C LYS A 213 11.57 36.89 42.59
N ALA A 214 10.40 36.58 43.16
CA ALA A 214 9.44 35.66 42.55
C ALA A 214 8.87 36.17 41.21
N TYR A 215 8.84 37.49 41.02
CA TYR A 215 8.38 38.09 39.76
C TYR A 215 9.40 37.92 38.63
N ASP A 216 10.70 38.07 38.92
CA ASP A 216 11.76 37.93 37.92
C ASP A 216 11.76 36.51 37.32
N GLU A 217 11.63 35.48 38.16
CA GLU A 217 11.57 34.08 37.70
C GLU A 217 10.30 33.79 36.88
N THR A 218 9.16 34.37 37.26
CA THR A 218 7.90 34.20 36.54
C THR A 218 7.96 34.88 35.17
N PHE A 219 8.61 36.04 35.09
CA PHE A 219 8.81 36.79 33.85
C PHE A 219 9.81 36.12 32.91
N GLU A 220 10.90 35.57 33.45
CA GLU A 220 11.89 34.81 32.68
C GLU A 220 11.24 33.56 32.06
N LYS A 221 10.41 32.84 32.82
CA LYS A 221 9.61 31.71 32.31
C LYS A 221 8.62 32.13 31.23
N LEU A 222 7.90 33.24 31.44
CA LEU A 222 6.96 33.76 30.44
C LEU A 222 7.67 34.10 29.12
N THR A 223 8.83 34.76 29.21
CA THR A 223 9.63 35.13 28.04
C THR A 223 10.14 33.91 27.29
N LYS A 224 10.67 32.90 28.01
CA LYS A 224 11.10 31.62 27.40
C LYS A 224 9.94 30.87 26.75
N ASN A 225 8.77 30.84 27.39
CA ASN A 225 7.58 30.19 26.84
C ASN A 225 7.07 30.91 25.59
N LEU A 226 7.09 32.25 25.56
CA LEU A 226 6.74 33.04 24.38
C LEU A 226 7.71 32.83 23.23
N ALA A 227 9.02 32.77 23.51
CA ALA A 227 10.02 32.46 22.50
C ALA A 227 9.83 31.05 21.91
N ALA A 228 9.58 30.05 22.76
CA ALA A 228 9.29 28.68 22.32
C ALA A 228 8.00 28.60 21.49
N LEU A 229 6.94 29.28 21.92
CA LEU A 229 5.68 29.40 21.16
C LEU A 229 5.92 30.02 19.79
N ASN A 230 6.71 31.10 19.73
CA ASN A 230 7.02 31.78 18.48
C ASN A 230 7.73 30.83 17.50
N THR A 231 8.72 30.05 17.97
CA THR A 231 9.41 29.05 17.13
C THR A 231 8.48 27.95 16.62
N VAL A 232 7.57 27.45 17.47
CA VAL A 232 6.60 26.42 17.05
C VAL A 232 5.63 26.99 15.99
N TYR A 233 5.16 28.23 16.15
CA TYR A 233 4.30 28.86 15.16
C TYR A 233 5.01 29.20 13.85
N GLU A 234 6.26 29.68 13.90
CA GLU A 234 7.09 29.86 12.71
C GLU A 234 7.26 28.53 11.94
N MET A 235 7.46 27.43 12.67
CA MET A 235 7.51 26.10 12.09
C MET A 235 6.17 25.68 11.49
N GLN A 236 5.05 25.95 12.17
CA GLN A 236 3.71 25.66 11.66
C GLN A 236 3.39 26.45 10.39
N LEU A 237 3.72 27.74 10.35
CA LEU A 237 3.58 28.59 9.16
C LEU A 237 4.41 28.05 8.02
N LYS A 238 5.67 27.67 8.26
CA LYS A 238 6.54 27.07 7.25
C LYS A 238 6.00 25.73 6.72
N ASN A 239 5.49 24.88 7.62
CA ASN A 239 4.88 23.60 7.24
C ASN A 239 3.61 23.82 6.40
N SER A 240 2.72 24.71 6.85
CA SER A 240 1.51 25.06 6.10
C SER A 240 1.81 25.71 4.74
N ASP A 241 2.84 26.57 4.62
CA ASP A 241 3.28 27.11 3.32
C ASP A 241 3.77 25.99 2.38
N SER A 242 4.58 25.06 2.91
CA SER A 242 5.03 23.90 2.14
C SER A 242 3.86 23.02 1.69
N GLN A 243 2.87 22.83 2.55
CA GLN A 243 1.72 21.98 2.28
C GLN A 243 0.73 22.64 1.31
N SER A 244 0.59 23.97 1.36
CA SER A 244 -0.12 24.77 0.36
C SER A 244 0.53 24.66 -1.02
N LYS A 245 1.87 24.74 -1.11
CA LYS A 245 2.62 24.53 -2.36
C LYS A 245 2.43 23.12 -2.93
N VAL A 246 2.52 22.09 -2.09
CA VAL A 246 2.26 20.69 -2.51
C VAL A 246 0.82 20.54 -3.01
N ALA A 247 -0.17 21.10 -2.31
CA ALA A 247 -1.57 21.05 -2.74
C ALA A 247 -1.78 21.74 -4.09
N SER A 248 -1.17 22.91 -4.31
CA SER A 248 -1.22 23.63 -5.58
C SER A 248 -0.54 22.85 -6.72
N GLN A 249 0.63 22.26 -6.47
CA GLN A 249 1.33 21.42 -7.45
C GLN A 249 0.53 20.15 -7.80
N MET A 250 -0.11 19.52 -6.81
CA MET A 250 -0.99 18.38 -7.03
C MET A 250 -2.20 18.76 -7.90
N GLY A 251 -2.82 19.91 -7.64
CA GLY A 251 -3.90 20.44 -8.47
C GLY A 251 -3.48 20.59 -9.94
N ASN A 252 -2.33 21.21 -10.19
CA ASN A 252 -1.79 21.36 -11.55
C ASN A 252 -1.48 20.00 -12.22
N ALA A 253 -0.93 19.04 -11.47
CA ALA A 253 -0.65 17.70 -11.98
C ALA A 253 -1.94 16.93 -12.32
N LEU A 254 -2.97 17.07 -11.50
CA LEU A 254 -4.30 16.50 -11.76
C LEU A 254 -4.95 17.14 -12.99
N ASP A 255 -4.83 18.45 -13.16
CA ASP A 255 -5.34 19.12 -14.37
C ASP A 255 -4.62 18.64 -15.65
N ALA A 256 -3.30 18.44 -15.58
CA ALA A 256 -2.53 17.86 -16.68
C ALA A 256 -2.93 16.41 -16.97
N PHE A 257 -3.11 15.60 -15.93
CA PHE A 257 -3.62 14.23 -16.05
C PHE A 257 -5.00 14.23 -16.72
N MET A 258 -5.92 15.06 -16.24
CA MET A 258 -7.27 15.23 -16.79
C MET A 258 -7.26 15.58 -18.27
N LYS A 259 -6.37 16.49 -18.68
CA LYS A 259 -6.19 16.86 -20.08
C LYS A 259 -5.76 15.65 -20.94
N ASN A 260 -4.71 14.94 -20.51
CA ASN A 260 -4.20 13.76 -21.23
C ASN A 260 -5.24 12.63 -21.29
N MET A 261 -6.03 12.50 -20.23
CA MET A 261 -7.05 11.48 -20.12
C MET A 261 -8.25 11.79 -21.05
N LYS A 262 -8.64 13.07 -21.19
CA LYS A 262 -9.60 13.53 -22.21
C LYS A 262 -9.10 13.29 -23.64
N GLU A 263 -7.83 13.59 -23.92
CA GLU A 263 -7.23 13.27 -25.22
C GLU A 263 -7.24 11.77 -25.51
N SER A 264 -6.92 10.94 -24.51
CA SER A 264 -6.94 9.48 -24.64
C SER A 264 -8.35 8.92 -24.89
N ILE A 265 -9.39 9.50 -24.30
CA ILE A 265 -10.79 9.15 -24.61
C ILE A 265 -11.08 9.45 -26.08
N ALA A 266 -10.70 10.62 -26.57
CA ALA A 266 -10.91 11.01 -27.97
C ALA A 266 -10.17 10.06 -28.94
N THR A 267 -8.93 9.67 -28.61
CA THR A 267 -8.17 8.68 -29.39
C THR A 267 -8.84 7.30 -29.36
N THR A 268 -9.36 6.88 -28.22
CA THR A 268 -10.07 5.60 -28.07
C THR A 268 -11.35 5.57 -28.92
N GLU A 269 -12.09 6.68 -28.94
CA GLU A 269 -13.28 6.84 -29.79
C GLU A 269 -12.92 6.72 -31.28
N ASN A 270 -11.84 7.38 -31.71
CA ASN A 270 -11.33 7.29 -33.08
C ASN A 270 -10.88 5.86 -33.44
N TYR A 271 -10.18 5.18 -32.53
CA TYR A 271 -9.78 3.79 -32.72
C TYR A 271 -11.00 2.87 -32.88
N LYS A 272 -12.05 3.08 -32.08
CA LYS A 272 -13.33 2.37 -32.21
C LYS A 272 -13.93 2.55 -33.60
N GLN A 273 -13.98 3.78 -34.10
CA GLN A 273 -14.50 4.07 -35.45
C GLN A 273 -13.69 3.38 -36.55
N GLN A 274 -12.36 3.36 -36.43
CA GLN A 274 -11.48 2.68 -37.39
C GLN A 274 -11.65 1.16 -37.33
N ALA A 275 -11.78 0.58 -36.13
CA ALA A 275 -12.03 -0.85 -35.96
C ALA A 275 -13.40 -1.27 -36.54
N ASP A 276 -14.44 -0.45 -36.34
CA ASP A 276 -15.75 -0.64 -36.96
C ASP A 276 -15.66 -0.59 -38.50
N ALA A 277 -14.93 0.38 -39.05
CA ALA A 277 -14.71 0.51 -40.49
C ALA A 277 -13.94 -0.69 -41.08
N LEU A 278 -12.89 -1.15 -40.40
CA LEU A 278 -12.12 -2.32 -40.77
C LEU A 278 -13.00 -3.58 -40.77
N THR A 279 -13.81 -3.77 -39.72
CA THR A 279 -14.75 -4.90 -39.61
C THR A 279 -15.72 -4.93 -40.79
N LYS A 280 -16.28 -3.76 -41.17
CA LYS A 280 -17.14 -3.64 -42.36
C LYS A 280 -16.41 -3.99 -43.65
N ASN A 281 -15.17 -3.53 -43.83
CA ASN A 281 -14.36 -3.83 -45.01
C ASN A 281 -13.98 -5.31 -45.11
N VAL A 282 -13.63 -5.94 -44.00
CA VAL A 282 -13.34 -7.38 -43.94
C VAL A 282 -14.59 -8.21 -44.24
N ALA A 283 -15.75 -7.83 -43.70
CA ALA A 283 -17.02 -8.47 -44.02
C ALA A 283 -17.38 -8.35 -45.51
N ALA A 284 -17.17 -7.17 -46.12
CA ALA A 284 -17.36 -6.95 -47.54
C ALA A 284 -16.41 -7.81 -48.39
N LEU A 285 -15.12 -7.89 -48.03
CA LEU A 285 -14.14 -8.76 -48.68
C LEU A 285 -14.54 -10.23 -48.60
N ASN A 286 -14.92 -10.73 -47.42
CA ASN A 286 -15.36 -12.11 -47.25
C ASN A 286 -16.61 -12.42 -48.07
N THR A 287 -17.51 -11.45 -48.25
CA THR A 287 -18.69 -11.57 -49.12
C THR A 287 -18.29 -11.69 -50.60
N VAL A 288 -17.35 -10.85 -51.06
CA VAL A 288 -16.81 -10.91 -52.44
C VAL A 288 -16.09 -12.23 -52.68
N TYR A 289 -15.22 -12.67 -51.76
CA TYR A 289 -14.53 -13.96 -51.87
C TYR A 289 -15.52 -15.14 -51.86
N GLY A 290 -16.54 -15.11 -51.01
CA GLY A 290 -17.59 -16.14 -50.98
C GLY A 290 -18.38 -16.20 -52.29
N ASN A 291 -18.74 -15.05 -52.85
CA ASN A 291 -19.41 -14.97 -54.15
C ASN A 291 -18.51 -15.45 -55.29
N MET A 292 -17.20 -15.17 -55.22
CA MET A 292 -16.23 -15.60 -56.23
C MET A 292 -15.97 -17.11 -56.17
N LEU A 293 -15.90 -17.69 -54.96
CA LEU A 293 -15.84 -19.14 -54.72
C LEU A 293 -17.11 -19.86 -55.20
N ALA A 294 -18.29 -19.31 -54.90
CA ALA A 294 -19.56 -19.83 -55.39
C ALA A 294 -19.61 -19.82 -56.93
N ALA A 295 -19.18 -18.72 -57.56
CA ALA A 295 -19.10 -18.61 -59.01
C ALA A 295 -18.07 -19.58 -59.64
N MET A 296 -16.97 -19.87 -58.94
CA MET A 296 -15.98 -20.87 -59.37
C MET A 296 -16.52 -22.31 -59.26
N ASN A 297 -17.23 -22.65 -58.17
CA ASN A 297 -17.83 -23.97 -57.99
C ASN A 297 -19.01 -24.22 -58.96
N VAL A 298 -19.75 -23.19 -59.35
CA VAL A 298 -20.85 -23.31 -60.33
C VAL A 298 -20.33 -23.60 -61.74
N LYS A 299 -19.09 -23.21 -62.08
CA LYS A 299 -18.46 -23.55 -63.36
C LYS A 299 -17.82 -24.95 -63.41
N ALA A 300 -17.69 -25.64 -62.29
CA ALA A 300 -17.00 -26.94 -62.19
C ALA A 300 -17.95 -28.15 -62.34
N LYS A 301 -19.16 -27.95 -62.88
CA LYS A 301 -20.17 -29.00 -63.07
C LYS A 301 -20.62 -29.09 -64.52
#